data_AF-A0A3N5VES7-F1
#
_entry.id   AF-A0A3N5VES7-F1
#
_cell.length_a   1.000
_cell.length_b   1.000
_cell.length_c   1.000
_cell.angle_alpha   90.00
_cell.angle_beta   90.00
_cell.angle_gamma   90.00
#
_symmetry.space_group_name_H-M   'P 1'
#
loop_
_entity.id
_entity.type
_entity.pdbx_description
1 polymer ?
#
loop_
_entity_poly.entity_id
_entity_poly.type
_entity_poly.pdbx_seq_one_letter_code
_entity_poly.pdbx_strand_id
1 'polypeptide(L)'
;MKTRHLQILSFALALSTPVNIASAGDEKKPESSLEKITEFRQSEDDTLLAQQLQFLKKQTGSPSDKAKLICAILVEADKFLVNHERPKGTPALNIAPPGGGRSGVDPASVADPIERAAYQKLIDENKKLAETHRKHAAVAKIRDSAVNLLAVYRVNGLIDEAEVDAAIRQHEISEDQKIALGQLVKAATANKAQHPTDGAAEPEKPKE
;
A
#
# COMPACT_ATOMS: atom_id res chain seq x y z
N MET A 1 -27.79 10.01 2.97
CA MET A 1 -26.94 8.82 3.19
C MET A 1 -25.63 9.27 3.83
N LYS A 2 -25.49 9.14 5.16
CA LYS A 2 -24.34 9.57 5.95
C LYS A 2 -23.86 8.39 6.80
N THR A 3 -22.90 7.60 6.33
CA THR A 3 -22.23 6.55 7.15
C THR A 3 -21.01 5.98 6.41
N ARG A 4 -19.94 6.77 6.19
CA ARG A 4 -18.60 6.27 5.77
C ARG A 4 -17.43 7.14 6.28
N HIS A 5 -17.53 7.73 7.47
CA HIS A 5 -16.48 8.62 8.01
C HIS A 5 -15.87 8.17 9.35
N LEU A 6 -16.16 6.96 9.83
CA LEU A 6 -15.81 6.56 11.20
C LEU A 6 -14.89 5.34 11.34
N GLN A 7 -14.22 4.89 10.27
CA GLN A 7 -13.23 3.79 10.39
C GLN A 7 -11.77 4.21 10.17
N ILE A 8 -11.48 5.47 9.84
CA ILE A 8 -10.10 5.96 9.68
C ILE A 8 -9.48 6.37 11.03
N LEU A 9 -10.29 6.63 12.07
CA LEU A 9 -9.80 7.11 13.37
C LEU A 9 -9.16 6.04 14.27
N SER A 10 -9.40 4.74 14.04
CA SER A 10 -8.97 3.71 15.00
C SER A 10 -7.55 3.18 14.78
N PHE A 11 -6.82 3.60 13.74
CA PHE A 11 -5.47 3.11 13.45
C PHE A 11 -4.34 4.07 13.83
N ALA A 12 -4.67 5.29 14.28
CA ALA A 12 -3.67 6.26 14.75
C ALA A 12 -3.03 5.89 16.10
N LEU A 13 -3.54 4.88 16.81
CA LEU A 13 -3.13 4.55 18.18
C LEU A 13 -1.93 3.57 18.29
N ALA A 14 -1.44 3.00 17.19
CA ALA A 14 -0.44 1.92 17.25
C ALA A 14 1.02 2.35 16.96
N LEU A 15 1.30 3.64 16.78
CA LEU A 15 2.63 4.12 16.34
C LEU A 15 3.46 4.83 17.42
N SER A 16 3.10 4.68 18.70
CA SER A 16 3.83 5.30 19.83
C SER A 16 4.97 4.44 20.41
N THR A 17 5.38 3.35 19.76
CA THR A 17 6.56 2.62 20.24
C THR A 17 7.82 3.27 19.66
N PRO A 18 8.77 3.73 20.50
CA PRO A 18 10.07 4.15 20.01
C PRO A 18 10.72 2.98 19.27
N VAL A 19 11.01 3.16 17.98
CA VAL A 19 11.80 2.21 17.20
C VAL A 19 13.20 2.22 17.81
N ASN A 20 13.50 1.20 18.60
CA ASN A 20 14.84 0.98 19.14
C ASN A 20 15.74 0.56 17.96
N ILE A 21 16.57 1.50 17.49
CA ILE A 21 17.51 1.29 16.38
C ILE A 21 18.71 0.52 16.92
N ALA A 22 18.60 -0.80 16.96
CA ALA A 22 19.76 -1.66 17.09
C ALA A 22 20.44 -1.78 15.72
N SER A 23 21.69 -1.34 15.65
CA SER A 23 22.58 -1.50 14.51
C SER A 23 23.04 -2.96 14.41
N ALA A 24 22.59 -3.64 13.35
CA ALA A 24 23.17 -4.86 12.81
C ALA A 24 22.99 -4.72 11.28
N GLY A 25 24.02 -4.64 10.46
CA GLY A 25 25.12 -5.59 10.30
C GLY A 25 24.93 -6.23 8.93
N ASP A 26 25.74 -5.83 7.95
CA ASP A 26 25.90 -6.38 6.59
C ASP A 26 24.64 -7.01 5.93
N GLU A 27 23.81 -6.18 5.30
CA GLU A 27 22.89 -6.63 4.26
C GLU A 27 23.34 -6.08 2.91
N LYS A 28 23.58 -7.01 1.96
CA LYS A 28 23.95 -6.75 0.57
C LYS A 28 23.15 -5.55 0.03
N LYS A 29 23.87 -4.57 -0.52
CA LYS A 29 23.31 -3.44 -1.29
C LYS A 29 22.27 -4.01 -2.27
N PRO A 30 20.98 -3.68 -2.14
CA PRO A 30 20.01 -4.16 -3.10
C PRO A 30 20.33 -3.55 -4.46
N GLU A 31 20.25 -4.37 -5.51
CA GLU A 31 19.88 -3.94 -6.86
C GLU A 31 18.89 -2.78 -6.74
N SER A 32 19.17 -1.67 -7.42
CA SER A 32 18.72 -0.35 -6.96
C SER A 32 17.20 -0.33 -6.76
N SER A 33 16.67 0.29 -5.70
CA SER A 33 15.21 0.31 -5.45
C SER A 33 14.39 0.80 -6.65
N LEU A 34 15.01 1.57 -7.55
CA LEU A 34 14.44 1.98 -8.83
C LEU A 34 14.33 0.84 -9.87
N GLU A 35 15.27 -0.10 -9.89
CA GLU A 35 15.20 -1.31 -10.73
C GLU A 35 13.97 -2.14 -10.38
N LYS A 36 13.66 -2.38 -9.10
CA LYS A 36 12.46 -3.14 -8.73
C LYS A 36 11.16 -2.40 -9.04
N ILE A 37 11.15 -1.06 -8.97
CA ILE A 37 10.00 -0.26 -9.41
C ILE A 37 9.85 -0.36 -10.94
N THR A 38 10.95 -0.38 -11.68
CA THR A 38 10.97 -0.56 -13.13
C THR A 38 10.52 -1.98 -13.52
N GLU A 39 10.93 -2.98 -12.75
CA GLU A 39 10.54 -4.37 -12.92
C GLU A 39 9.05 -4.57 -12.64
N PHE A 40 8.50 -3.89 -11.62
CA PHE A 40 7.05 -3.85 -11.42
C PHE A 40 6.34 -3.30 -12.66
N ARG A 41 6.83 -2.21 -13.25
CA ARG A 41 6.22 -1.64 -14.46
C ARG A 41 6.17 -2.63 -15.62
N GLN A 42 7.13 -3.55 -15.70
CA GLN A 42 7.23 -4.53 -16.78
C GLN A 42 6.46 -5.83 -16.49
N SER A 43 6.49 -6.29 -15.25
CA SER A 43 5.95 -7.59 -14.82
C SER A 43 4.56 -7.51 -14.20
N GLU A 44 4.18 -6.33 -13.71
CA GLU A 44 2.99 -6.06 -12.90
C GLU A 44 2.87 -6.95 -11.64
N ASP A 45 4.01 -7.44 -11.13
CA ASP A 45 4.07 -8.24 -9.92
C ASP A 45 3.93 -7.35 -8.67
N ASP A 46 2.75 -7.38 -8.05
CA ASP A 46 2.43 -6.57 -6.87
C ASP A 46 3.34 -6.85 -5.67
N THR A 47 4.00 -8.01 -5.63
CA THR A 47 4.95 -8.34 -4.58
C THR A 47 6.21 -7.45 -4.63
N LEU A 48 6.59 -6.95 -5.81
CA LEU A 48 7.77 -6.09 -5.99
C LEU A 48 7.58 -4.73 -5.31
N LEU A 49 6.42 -4.09 -5.50
CA LEU A 49 6.09 -2.84 -4.80
C LEU A 49 5.95 -3.05 -3.29
N ALA A 50 5.34 -4.17 -2.87
CA ALA A 50 5.22 -4.50 -1.45
C ALA A 50 6.59 -4.67 -0.78
N GLN A 51 7.51 -5.39 -1.43
CA GLN A 51 8.88 -5.59 -0.96
C GLN A 51 9.63 -4.27 -0.86
N GLN A 52 9.50 -3.38 -1.85
CA GLN A 52 10.16 -2.07 -1.80
C GLN A 52 9.61 -1.19 -0.68
N LEU A 53 8.30 -1.17 -0.47
CA LEU A 53 7.72 -0.42 0.65
C LEU A 53 8.18 -0.97 2.01
N GLN A 54 8.32 -2.30 2.14
CA GLN A 54 8.84 -2.92 3.36
C GLN A 54 10.32 -2.61 3.56
N PHE A 55 11.10 -2.61 2.48
CA PHE A 55 12.51 -2.25 2.51
C PHE A 55 12.70 -0.80 2.98
N LEU A 56 11.93 0.16 2.44
CA LEU A 56 11.98 1.57 2.85
C LEU A 56 11.70 1.79 4.34
N LYS A 57 10.83 0.97 4.93
CA LYS A 57 10.54 1.01 6.37
C LYS A 57 11.73 0.57 7.23
N LYS A 58 12.60 -0.30 6.69
CA LYS A 58 13.75 -0.87 7.41
C LYS A 58 15.08 -0.19 7.06
N GLN A 59 15.18 0.44 5.89
CA GLN A 59 16.43 1.00 5.40
C GLN A 59 16.88 2.20 6.22
N THR A 60 18.18 2.30 6.51
CA THR A 60 18.83 3.53 6.98
C THR A 60 19.29 4.33 5.76
N GLY A 61 18.56 5.39 5.43
CA GLY A 61 18.83 6.25 4.28
C GLY A 61 18.32 7.66 4.54
N SER A 62 18.71 8.63 3.69
CA SER A 62 18.26 10.00 3.85
C SER A 62 16.72 10.04 3.75
N PRO A 63 16.04 10.82 4.61
CA PRO A 63 14.60 10.99 4.50
C PRO A 63 14.15 11.44 3.10
N SER A 64 14.89 12.37 2.48
CA SER A 64 14.61 12.87 1.13
C SER A 64 14.57 11.75 0.08
N ASP A 65 15.57 10.87 0.07
CA ASP A 65 15.62 9.75 -0.87
C ASP A 65 14.46 8.76 -0.63
N LYS A 66 14.09 8.55 0.63
CA LYS A 66 12.93 7.74 0.96
C LYS A 66 11.63 8.34 0.46
N ALA A 67 11.40 9.66 0.56
CA ALA A 67 10.21 10.27 -0.05
C ALA A 67 10.17 10.10 -1.56
N LYS A 68 11.29 10.31 -2.26
CA LYS A 68 11.34 10.14 -3.72
C LYS A 68 10.92 8.72 -4.10
N LEU A 69 11.42 7.72 -3.39
CA LEU A 69 11.03 6.32 -3.60
C LEU A 69 9.57 6.05 -3.23
N ILE A 70 9.05 6.64 -2.14
CA ILE A 70 7.63 6.53 -1.77
C ILE A 70 6.73 7.14 -2.85
N CYS A 71 7.08 8.32 -3.36
CA CYS A 71 6.37 8.97 -4.46
C CYS A 71 6.41 8.12 -5.74
N ALA A 72 7.55 7.52 -6.08
CA ALA A 72 7.66 6.61 -7.21
C ALA A 72 6.76 5.37 -7.06
N ILE A 73 6.72 4.75 -5.87
CA ILE A 73 5.80 3.64 -5.57
C ILE A 73 4.34 4.07 -5.72
N LEU A 74 4.00 5.25 -5.20
CA LEU A 74 2.65 5.81 -5.25
C LEU A 74 2.18 6.00 -6.70
N VAL A 75 3.04 6.53 -7.57
CA VAL A 75 2.73 6.69 -9.00
C VAL A 75 2.48 5.38 -9.69
N GLU A 76 3.37 4.41 -9.52
CA GLU A 76 3.23 3.15 -10.25
C GLU A 76 2.01 2.37 -9.75
N ALA A 77 1.69 2.46 -8.44
CA ALA A 77 0.45 1.93 -7.90
C ALA A 77 -0.80 2.65 -8.47
N ASP A 78 -0.80 3.98 -8.57
CA ASP A 78 -1.89 4.75 -9.17
C ASP A 78 -2.08 4.40 -10.65
N LYS A 79 -0.99 4.38 -11.43
CA LYS A 79 -1.02 3.97 -12.84
C LYS A 79 -1.60 2.58 -13.02
N PHE A 80 -1.17 1.62 -12.20
CA PHE A 80 -1.73 0.27 -12.24
C PHE A 80 -3.24 0.29 -12.01
N LEU A 81 -3.72 0.99 -10.98
CA LEU A 81 -5.15 1.04 -10.63
C LEU A 81 -6.01 1.81 -11.63
N VAL A 82 -5.43 2.80 -12.33
CA VAL A 82 -6.11 3.52 -13.42
C VAL A 82 -6.20 2.64 -14.67
N ASN A 83 -5.12 1.96 -15.02
CA ASN A 83 -5.07 1.09 -16.21
C ASN A 83 -5.85 -0.21 -16.01
N HIS A 84 -5.93 -0.70 -14.77
CA HIS A 84 -6.67 -1.89 -14.40
C HIS A 84 -7.94 -1.50 -13.67
N GLU A 85 -9.02 -1.29 -14.43
CA GLU A 85 -10.34 -1.03 -13.85
C GLU A 85 -10.62 -2.04 -12.73
N ARG A 86 -11.25 -1.54 -11.65
CA ARG A 86 -11.72 -2.40 -10.57
C ARG A 86 -12.53 -3.55 -11.17
N PRO A 87 -12.16 -4.81 -10.90
CA PRO A 87 -12.85 -5.95 -11.48
C PRO A 87 -14.34 -5.91 -11.13
N LYS A 88 -15.16 -6.04 -12.18
CA LYS A 88 -16.62 -6.04 -12.09
C LYS A 88 -17.10 -7.44 -11.72
N GLY A 89 -18.14 -7.52 -10.88
CA GLY A 89 -18.63 -8.77 -10.33
C GLY A 89 -17.99 -9.12 -8.98
N THR A 90 -18.34 -10.27 -8.45
CA THR A 90 -17.77 -10.80 -7.19
C THR A 90 -17.34 -12.23 -7.47
N PRO A 91 -16.09 -12.61 -7.16
CA PRO A 91 -15.66 -14.00 -7.29
C PRO A 91 -16.57 -14.90 -6.46
N ALA A 92 -17.11 -15.93 -7.10
CA ALA A 92 -17.92 -16.93 -6.42
C ALA A 92 -17.00 -17.81 -5.56
N LEU A 93 -17.38 -18.01 -4.29
CA LEU A 93 -16.73 -19.00 -3.41
C LEU A 93 -17.00 -20.43 -3.87
N ASN A 94 -18.19 -20.65 -4.42
CA ASN A 94 -18.70 -21.95 -4.80
C ASN A 94 -19.24 -21.87 -6.23
N ILE A 95 -18.64 -22.64 -7.14
CA ILE A 95 -19.09 -22.73 -8.53
C ILE A 95 -19.79 -24.07 -8.69
N ALA A 96 -21.02 -24.04 -9.19
CA ALA A 96 -21.79 -25.24 -9.50
C ALA A 96 -21.62 -25.65 -10.97
N PRO A 97 -21.71 -26.94 -11.28
CA PRO A 97 -21.82 -27.41 -12.67
C PRO A 97 -23.06 -26.82 -13.35
N PRO A 98 -23.01 -26.50 -14.66
CA PRO A 98 -24.13 -25.92 -15.40
C PRO A 98 -25.42 -26.77 -15.34
N GLY A 99 -25.29 -28.10 -15.27
CA GLY A 99 -26.39 -29.06 -15.22
C GLY A 99 -27.09 -29.19 -13.85
N GLY A 100 -26.78 -28.35 -12.86
CA GLY A 100 -27.49 -28.34 -11.57
C GLY A 100 -26.92 -29.25 -10.47
N GLY A 101 -25.60 -29.48 -10.48
CA GLY A 101 -24.90 -30.29 -9.48
C GLY A 101 -24.55 -29.56 -8.18
N ARG A 102 -24.00 -30.31 -7.21
CA ARG A 102 -23.40 -29.73 -6.00
C ARG A 102 -22.20 -28.86 -6.39
N SER A 103 -22.04 -27.72 -5.73
CA SER A 103 -20.87 -26.87 -5.91
C SER A 103 -19.62 -27.49 -5.31
N GLY A 104 -18.44 -27.13 -5.85
CA GLY A 104 -17.14 -27.58 -5.34
C GLY A 104 -16.80 -29.04 -5.64
N VAL A 105 -17.54 -29.68 -6.56
CA VAL A 105 -17.16 -31.01 -7.08
C VAL A 105 -16.00 -30.87 -8.05
N ASP A 106 -15.12 -31.88 -8.08
CA ASP A 106 -14.03 -31.93 -9.05
C ASP A 106 -14.61 -32.00 -10.47
N PRO A 107 -14.24 -31.09 -11.41
CA PRO A 107 -14.68 -31.17 -12.80
C PRO A 107 -14.45 -32.54 -13.42
N ALA A 108 -13.37 -33.26 -13.05
CA ALA A 108 -13.09 -34.60 -13.57
C ALA A 108 -14.20 -35.62 -13.23
N SER A 109 -14.99 -35.37 -12.18
CA SER A 109 -16.12 -36.21 -11.77
C SER A 109 -17.40 -36.00 -12.58
N VAL A 110 -17.46 -34.96 -13.42
CA VAL A 110 -18.61 -34.70 -14.31
C VAL A 110 -18.58 -35.70 -15.46
N ALA A 111 -19.65 -36.51 -15.59
CA ALA A 111 -19.71 -37.59 -16.58
C ALA A 111 -19.76 -37.08 -18.02
N ASP A 112 -20.60 -36.08 -18.29
CA ASP A 112 -20.74 -35.48 -19.62
C ASP A 112 -19.49 -34.63 -19.96
N PRO A 113 -18.75 -34.96 -21.04
CA PRO A 113 -17.56 -34.20 -21.44
C PRO A 113 -17.86 -32.74 -21.82
N ILE A 114 -19.05 -32.43 -22.35
CA ILE A 114 -19.47 -31.07 -22.70
C ILE A 114 -19.70 -30.26 -21.42
N GLU A 115 -20.46 -30.81 -20.48
CA GLU A 115 -20.69 -30.16 -19.18
C GLU A 115 -19.39 -30.02 -18.38
N ARG A 116 -18.50 -31.02 -18.44
CA ARG A 116 -17.17 -30.97 -17.83
C ARG A 116 -16.35 -29.79 -18.35
N ALA A 117 -16.27 -29.64 -19.67
CA ALA A 117 -15.55 -28.55 -20.29
C ALA A 117 -16.14 -27.17 -19.94
N ALA A 118 -17.47 -27.06 -19.96
CA ALA A 118 -18.16 -25.83 -19.56
C ALA A 118 -17.93 -25.49 -18.08
N TYR A 119 -17.97 -26.48 -17.19
CA TYR A 119 -17.72 -26.28 -15.76
C TYR A 119 -16.27 -25.88 -15.48
N GLN A 120 -15.31 -26.53 -16.14
CA GLN A 120 -13.89 -26.17 -16.04
C GLN A 120 -13.65 -24.71 -16.47
N LYS A 121 -14.28 -24.29 -17.58
CA LYS A 121 -14.21 -22.90 -18.05
C LYS A 121 -14.72 -21.91 -17.00
N LEU A 122 -15.86 -22.18 -16.38
CA LEU A 122 -16.40 -21.32 -15.30
C LEU A 122 -15.45 -21.23 -14.10
N ILE A 123 -14.81 -22.34 -13.74
CA ILE A 123 -13.80 -22.37 -12.67
C ILE A 123 -12.61 -21.48 -13.01
N ASP A 124 -12.09 -21.59 -14.22
CA ASP A 124 -10.90 -20.84 -14.62
C ASP A 124 -11.20 -19.34 -14.79
N GLU A 125 -12.38 -18.99 -15.30
CA GLU A 125 -12.86 -17.60 -15.34
C GLU A 125 -12.99 -17.01 -13.93
N ASN A 126 -13.56 -17.75 -12.99
CA ASN A 126 -13.68 -17.29 -11.60
C ASN A 126 -12.33 -17.21 -10.88
N LYS A 127 -11.38 -18.13 -11.15
CA LYS A 127 -10.00 -18.04 -10.64
C LYS A 127 -9.31 -16.78 -11.14
N LYS A 128 -9.43 -16.51 -12.44
CA LYS A 128 -8.89 -15.29 -13.05
C LYS A 128 -9.49 -14.04 -12.42
N LEU A 129 -10.81 -14.01 -12.24
CA LEU A 129 -11.50 -12.91 -11.57
C LEU A 129 -10.99 -12.75 -10.13
N ALA A 130 -10.89 -13.83 -9.36
CA ALA A 130 -10.38 -13.81 -7.99
C ALA A 130 -8.93 -13.28 -7.91
N GLU A 131 -8.08 -13.68 -8.86
CA GLU A 131 -6.70 -13.19 -8.94
C GLU A 131 -6.65 -11.70 -9.26
N THR A 132 -7.43 -11.22 -10.23
CA THR A 132 -7.54 -9.78 -10.53
C THR A 132 -8.01 -8.99 -9.30
N HIS A 133 -9.00 -9.50 -8.55
CA HIS A 133 -9.44 -8.89 -7.29
C HIS A 133 -8.31 -8.82 -6.26
N ARG A 134 -7.54 -9.90 -6.10
CA ARG A 134 -6.40 -9.95 -5.16
C ARG A 134 -5.33 -8.93 -5.52
N LYS A 135 -4.89 -8.91 -6.79
CA LYS A 135 -3.87 -7.97 -7.28
C LYS A 135 -4.31 -6.52 -7.11
N HIS A 136 -5.52 -6.19 -7.56
CA HIS A 136 -6.06 -4.85 -7.41
C HIS A 136 -6.17 -4.43 -5.93
N ALA A 137 -6.59 -5.34 -5.03
CA ALA A 137 -6.65 -5.05 -3.60
C ALA A 137 -5.25 -4.88 -2.98
N ALA A 138 -4.27 -5.68 -3.39
CA ALA A 138 -2.89 -5.59 -2.94
C ALA A 138 -2.25 -4.25 -3.34
N VAL A 139 -2.36 -3.87 -4.62
CA VAL A 139 -1.83 -2.59 -5.12
C VAL A 139 -2.53 -1.39 -4.47
N ALA A 140 -3.86 -1.45 -4.28
CA ALA A 140 -4.57 -0.40 -3.55
C ALA A 140 -4.08 -0.25 -2.10
N LYS A 141 -3.81 -1.36 -1.41
CA LYS A 141 -3.24 -1.34 -0.05
C LYS A 141 -1.83 -0.75 -0.02
N ILE A 142 -1.01 -1.05 -1.04
CA ILE A 142 0.34 -0.49 -1.18
C ILE A 142 0.26 1.03 -1.38
N ARG A 143 -0.60 1.49 -2.30
CA ARG A 143 -0.87 2.91 -2.53
C ARG A 143 -1.25 3.64 -1.23
N ASP A 144 -2.26 3.13 -0.53
CA ASP A 144 -2.74 3.74 0.71
C ASP A 144 -1.65 3.76 1.80
N SER A 145 -0.80 2.72 1.85
CA SER A 145 0.34 2.66 2.76
C SER A 145 1.44 3.65 2.40
N ALA A 146 1.69 3.90 1.12
CA ALA A 146 2.67 4.88 0.64
C ALA A 146 2.22 6.30 1.01
N VAL A 147 0.95 6.64 0.80
CA VAL A 147 0.36 7.94 1.18
C VAL A 147 0.47 8.18 2.70
N ASN A 148 0.13 7.17 3.50
CA ASN A 148 0.29 7.23 4.95
C ASN A 148 1.74 7.47 5.37
N LEU A 149 2.69 6.76 4.74
CA LEU A 149 4.11 6.92 5.06
C LEU A 149 4.60 8.32 4.70
N LEU A 150 4.21 8.86 3.54
CA LEU A 150 4.55 10.21 3.13
C LEU A 150 3.99 11.27 4.09
N ALA A 151 2.77 11.08 4.58
CA ALA A 151 2.16 11.96 5.59
C ALA A 151 2.97 11.97 6.90
N VAL A 152 3.43 10.80 7.37
CA VAL A 152 4.26 10.68 8.58
C VAL A 152 5.58 11.43 8.43
N TYR A 153 6.23 11.33 7.27
CA TYR A 153 7.49 12.02 7.02
C TYR A 153 7.31 13.54 7.01
N ARG A 154 6.22 14.05 6.41
CA ARG A 154 5.87 15.48 6.42
C ARG A 154 5.61 16.01 7.83
N VAL A 155 4.75 15.34 8.60
CA VAL A 155 4.34 15.82 9.94
C VAL A 155 5.49 15.83 10.94
N ASN A 156 6.44 14.91 10.79
CA ASN A 156 7.62 14.85 11.64
C ASN A 156 8.75 15.78 11.19
N GLY A 157 8.55 16.58 10.13
CA GLY A 157 9.57 17.49 9.61
C GLY A 157 10.82 16.76 9.12
N LEU A 158 10.68 15.47 8.78
CA LEU A 158 11.82 14.66 8.32
C LEU A 158 12.22 15.03 6.89
N ILE A 159 11.31 15.66 6.14
CA ILE A 159 11.51 16.06 4.74
C ILE A 159 10.92 17.44 4.55
N ASP A 160 11.59 18.25 3.73
CA ASP A 160 11.09 19.55 3.30
C ASP A 160 9.78 19.40 2.52
N GLU A 161 8.78 20.21 2.88
CA GLU A 161 7.50 20.25 2.21
C GLU A 161 7.65 20.53 0.71
N ALA A 162 8.61 21.39 0.35
CA ALA A 162 8.93 21.75 -1.03
C ALA A 162 9.49 20.57 -1.83
N GLU A 163 10.28 19.69 -1.19
CA GLU A 163 10.81 18.48 -1.85
C GLU A 163 9.70 17.47 -2.14
N VAL A 164 8.78 17.30 -1.19
CA VAL A 164 7.62 16.43 -1.39
C VAL A 164 6.69 17.00 -2.46
N ASP A 165 6.47 18.32 -2.50
CA ASP A 165 5.68 18.96 -3.54
C ASP A 165 6.34 18.87 -4.91
N ALA A 166 7.67 19.02 -4.98
CA ALA A 166 8.43 18.83 -6.20
C ALA A 166 8.33 17.38 -6.69
N ALA A 167 8.46 16.41 -5.79
CA ALA A 167 8.27 15.00 -6.11
C ALA A 167 6.83 14.75 -6.60
N ILE A 168 5.81 15.24 -5.89
CA ILE A 168 4.39 15.12 -6.28
C ILE A 168 4.13 15.67 -7.69
N ARG A 169 4.71 16.82 -8.03
CA ARG A 169 4.59 17.45 -9.35
C ARG A 169 5.32 16.66 -10.43
N GLN A 170 6.56 16.24 -10.16
CA GLN A 170 7.39 15.48 -11.10
C GLN A 170 6.76 14.13 -11.46
N HIS A 171 6.05 13.55 -10.50
CA HIS A 171 5.49 12.21 -10.57
C HIS A 171 4.03 12.17 -11.01
N GLU A 172 3.40 13.32 -11.25
CA GLU A 172 1.99 13.42 -11.69
C GLU A 172 1.02 12.65 -10.78
N ILE A 173 1.23 12.70 -9.46
CA ILE A 173 0.34 12.07 -8.49
C ILE A 173 -1.08 12.64 -8.68
N SER A 174 -2.08 11.77 -8.63
CA SER A 174 -3.49 12.16 -8.86
C SER A 174 -4.00 13.15 -7.81
N GLU A 175 -4.94 14.03 -8.20
CA GLU A 175 -5.53 15.03 -7.30
C GLU A 175 -6.18 14.41 -6.06
N ASP A 176 -6.84 13.25 -6.23
CA ASP A 176 -7.43 12.52 -5.11
C ASP A 176 -6.39 12.11 -4.06
N GLN A 177 -5.20 11.68 -4.50
CA GLN A 177 -4.12 11.34 -3.57
C GLN A 177 -3.49 12.57 -2.91
N LYS A 178 -3.42 13.71 -3.62
CA LYS A 178 -3.01 14.99 -3.00
C LYS A 178 -3.98 15.41 -1.91
N ILE A 179 -5.28 15.27 -2.16
CA ILE A 179 -6.33 15.55 -1.17
C ILE A 179 -6.20 14.60 0.02
N ALA A 180 -6.05 13.29 -0.22
CA ALA A 180 -5.88 12.30 0.84
C ALA A 180 -4.65 12.57 1.70
N LEU A 181 -3.49 12.87 1.07
CA LEU A 181 -2.27 13.27 1.75
C LEU A 181 -2.49 14.52 2.61
N GLY A 182 -3.11 15.56 2.05
CA GLY A 182 -3.42 16.80 2.77
C GLY A 182 -4.34 16.58 3.97
N GLN A 183 -5.33 15.71 3.87
CA GLN A 183 -6.22 15.35 4.98
C GLN A 183 -5.46 14.60 6.08
N LEU A 184 -4.61 13.65 5.73
CA LEU A 184 -3.79 12.90 6.69
C LEU A 184 -2.79 13.80 7.42
N VAL A 185 -2.12 14.70 6.69
CA VAL A 185 -1.19 15.68 7.29
C VAL A 185 -1.95 16.59 8.26
N LYS A 186 -3.12 17.14 7.87
CA LYS A 186 -3.94 17.97 8.75
C LYS A 186 -4.36 17.22 10.02
N ALA A 187 -4.84 15.99 9.89
CA ALA A 187 -5.27 15.18 11.03
C ALA A 187 -4.11 14.86 11.99
N ALA A 188 -2.95 14.48 11.44
CA ALA A 188 -1.77 14.16 12.23
C ALA A 188 -1.17 15.39 12.93
N THR A 189 -1.13 16.55 12.25
CA THR A 189 -0.69 17.82 12.86
C THR A 189 -1.64 18.29 13.96
N ALA A 190 -2.96 18.15 13.77
CA ALA A 190 -3.95 18.45 14.81
C ALA A 190 -3.77 17.57 16.06
N ASN A 191 -3.51 16.28 15.88
CA ASN A 191 -3.23 15.37 16.99
C ASN A 191 -1.92 15.71 17.73
N LYS A 192 -0.87 16.11 17.00
CA LYS A 192 0.40 16.57 17.60
C LYS A 192 0.22 17.85 18.43
N ALA A 193 -0.67 18.74 18.00
CA ALA A 193 -1.01 19.95 18.75
C ALA A 193 -1.88 19.67 20.00
N GLN A 194 -2.67 18.59 19.99
CA GLN A 194 -3.50 18.16 21.13
C GLN A 194 -2.73 17.33 22.17
N HIS A 195 -1.63 16.69 21.76
CA HIS A 195 -0.71 15.97 22.63
C HIS A 195 0.73 16.47 22.43
N PRO A 196 1.04 17.72 22.83
CA PRO A 196 2.44 18.15 22.88
C PRO A 196 3.14 17.22 23.87
N THR A 197 4.16 16.50 23.45
CA THR A 197 5.04 15.80 24.38
C THR A 197 5.71 16.85 25.26
N ASP A 198 5.19 17.04 26.47
CA ASP A 198 5.86 17.78 27.53
C ASP A 198 7.24 17.16 27.79
N GLY A 199 8.26 18.02 27.87
CA GLY A 199 9.51 17.69 28.55
C GLY A 199 10.76 17.57 27.68
N ALA A 200 11.17 18.66 27.03
CA ALA A 200 12.60 18.95 26.97
C ALA A 200 13.07 19.24 28.40
N ALA A 201 13.60 18.24 29.09
CA ALA A 201 14.30 18.47 30.35
C ALA A 201 15.57 19.28 30.04
N GLU A 202 15.56 20.56 30.42
CA GLU A 202 16.78 21.37 30.48
C GLU A 202 17.81 20.65 31.37
N PRO A 203 19.06 20.48 30.94
CA PRO A 203 20.10 20.03 31.83
C PRO A 203 20.37 21.16 32.85
N GLU A 204 19.98 20.92 34.11
CA GLU A 204 20.39 21.77 35.23
C GLU A 204 21.91 21.93 35.21
N LYS A 205 22.38 23.17 35.10
CA LYS A 205 23.80 23.49 35.30
C LYS A 205 24.19 23.09 36.72
N PRO A 206 25.35 22.42 36.92
CA PRO A 206 25.86 22.20 38.26
C PRO A 206 26.14 23.55 38.91
N LYS A 207 25.57 23.76 40.11
CA LYS A 207 25.95 24.86 40.99
C LYS A 207 27.39 24.64 41.45
N GLU A 208 28.14 25.74 41.48
CA GLU A 208 29.56 25.87 41.86
C GLU A 208 29.94 25.17 43.16
#